data_AF-A0A833X9X2-F1
#
_entry.id   AF-A0A833X9X2-F1
#
_cell.length_a   1.000
_cell.length_b   1.000
_cell.length_c   1.000
_cell.angle_alpha   90.00
_cell.angle_beta   90.00
_cell.angle_gamma   90.00
#
_symmetry.space_group_name_H-M   'P 1'
#
loop_
_entity.id
_entity.type
_entity.pdbx_description
1 polymer ?
#
loop_
_entity_poly.entity_id
_entity_poly.type
_entity_poly.pdbx_seq_one_letter_code
_entity_poly.pdbx_strand_id
1 'polypeptide(L)'
;MENDAVCETTVSVNDDVDTGDPEAELNMVDLLEGAISNGEVIEELGNAGEVLTRVELELACFSEKLVNLSVLAMHVANRESDFEAFASVEEHILGDSIEKTLEFDLLSGILDSEARELDKFTTTLQADVISARVIVSSLKHLGENFMEMEGKVRDAEQSLQQSQDQVSEIRKQSAKFQRIISSSNQDDNRNSGRGADFPEDDDLLNMNANIQTAGQQRHILRMLEKSLAREINLEKKLTESRQIEEELKLRLHSSEQEVFYLDEEAADVWERWFQADNTSQVLLGISKELLGRLQIFQFNLNGSLLRESELRSKLEHSTDQLKVKEIDFHKLKTSSADLNDSLLARTNSLKARLKEAEDKLIIANSEAFTLREKVSSLE
;
A
#
# COMPACT_ATOMS: atom_id res chain seq x y z
N MET A 1 37.31 -34.41 27.87
CA MET A 1 36.71 -35.74 28.09
C MET A 1 36.55 -36.36 26.73
N GLU A 2 37.42 -37.31 26.42
CA GLU A 2 37.32 -38.23 25.29
C GLU A 2 36.06 -39.07 25.43
N ASN A 3 35.45 -39.46 24.30
CA ASN A 3 35.30 -40.87 23.97
C ASN A 3 34.97 -41.02 22.48
N ASP A 4 35.85 -41.78 21.85
CA ASP A 4 35.86 -42.29 20.50
C ASP A 4 35.23 -43.69 20.50
N ALA A 5 34.49 -44.08 19.47
CA ALA A 5 34.28 -45.50 19.09
C ALA A 5 33.42 -45.65 17.81
N VAL A 6 34.12 -46.05 16.76
CA VAL A 6 33.69 -46.58 15.46
C VAL A 6 32.98 -47.95 15.60
N CYS A 7 32.05 -48.28 14.70
CA CYS A 7 31.92 -49.63 14.12
C CYS A 7 31.12 -49.63 12.80
N GLU A 8 31.77 -50.15 11.76
CA GLU A 8 31.32 -50.35 10.38
C GLU A 8 30.47 -51.62 10.16
N THR A 9 30.08 -51.82 8.89
CA THR A 9 29.71 -53.04 8.15
C THR A 9 28.21 -53.43 8.16
N THR A 10 27.55 -53.59 7.01
CA THR A 10 27.90 -54.49 5.89
C THR A 10 27.31 -54.06 4.53
N VAL A 11 27.99 -54.49 3.48
CA VAL A 11 27.76 -54.34 2.04
C VAL A 11 26.85 -55.47 1.50
N SER A 12 26.01 -55.19 0.49
CA SER A 12 25.81 -56.12 -0.64
C SER A 12 25.36 -55.38 -1.90
N VAL A 13 26.07 -55.68 -2.98
CA VAL A 13 25.96 -55.20 -4.37
C VAL A 13 25.09 -56.14 -5.20
N ASN A 14 24.48 -55.62 -6.28
CA ASN A 14 24.21 -56.20 -7.63
C ASN A 14 22.95 -55.52 -8.20
N ASP A 15 23.00 -54.62 -9.19
CA ASP A 15 23.36 -54.71 -10.62
C ASP A 15 22.13 -54.88 -11.55
N ASP A 16 21.95 -53.86 -12.40
CA ASP A 16 21.39 -53.77 -13.76
C ASP A 16 19.97 -54.27 -14.12
N VAL A 17 19.14 -53.39 -14.72
CA VAL A 17 18.99 -53.20 -16.19
C VAL A 17 17.90 -52.15 -16.50
N ASP A 18 18.29 -51.25 -17.41
CA ASP A 18 17.60 -50.23 -18.22
C ASP A 18 16.15 -50.51 -18.72
N THR A 19 15.30 -49.47 -18.77
CA THR A 19 14.38 -49.19 -19.91
C THR A 19 13.68 -47.82 -19.79
N GLY A 20 14.15 -46.83 -20.56
CA GLY A 20 13.35 -46.01 -21.50
C GLY A 20 12.27 -45.01 -21.02
N ASP A 21 12.69 -43.76 -20.82
CA ASP A 21 12.16 -42.48 -21.40
C ASP A 21 10.73 -41.99 -21.03
N PRO A 22 10.32 -40.75 -21.41
CA PRO A 22 10.28 -39.56 -20.55
C PRO A 22 8.86 -38.98 -20.42
N GLU A 23 8.59 -38.16 -19.40
CA GLU A 23 7.63 -37.03 -19.42
C GLU A 23 7.41 -36.54 -17.99
N ALA A 24 8.26 -35.58 -17.59
CA ALA A 24 7.96 -34.67 -16.47
C ALA A 24 8.08 -33.23 -16.97
N GLU A 25 7.49 -32.97 -18.15
CA GLU A 25 7.12 -31.64 -18.61
C GLU A 25 5.59 -31.51 -18.53
N LEU A 26 5.05 -31.62 -17.31
CA LEU A 26 3.70 -31.14 -17.04
C LEU A 26 3.75 -30.32 -15.75
N ASN A 27 3.23 -29.10 -15.86
CA ASN A 27 2.86 -28.17 -14.79
C ASN A 27 3.93 -27.22 -14.23
N MET A 28 4.71 -26.58 -15.10
CA MET A 28 5.23 -25.23 -14.78
C MET A 28 4.45 -24.09 -15.43
N VAL A 29 3.47 -24.39 -16.29
CA VAL A 29 2.55 -23.39 -16.87
C VAL A 29 1.36 -23.15 -15.92
N ASP A 30 0.79 -24.20 -15.32
CA ASP A 30 -0.37 -24.10 -14.40
C ASP A 30 -0.07 -23.36 -13.08
N LEU A 31 1.17 -23.44 -12.56
CA LEU A 31 1.55 -22.72 -11.33
C LEU A 31 1.85 -21.24 -11.57
N LEU A 32 2.21 -20.88 -12.81
CA LEU A 32 2.49 -19.49 -13.18
C LEU A 32 1.21 -18.76 -13.59
N GLU A 33 0.26 -19.45 -14.21
CA GLU A 33 -1.08 -18.94 -14.54
C GLU A 33 -1.87 -18.58 -13.27
N GLY A 34 -1.77 -19.40 -12.21
CA GLY A 34 -2.38 -19.12 -10.91
C GLY A 34 -1.74 -17.95 -10.15
N ALA A 35 -0.45 -17.68 -10.35
CA ALA A 35 0.23 -16.56 -9.71
C ALA A 35 -0.02 -15.21 -10.40
N ILE A 36 -0.25 -15.21 -11.73
CA ILE A 36 -0.60 -14.02 -12.51
C ILE A 36 -2.08 -13.65 -12.29
N SER A 37 -2.97 -14.65 -12.24
CA SER A 37 -4.42 -14.44 -11.96
C SER A 37 -4.69 -13.92 -10.55
N ASN A 38 -3.95 -14.38 -9.53
CA ASN A 38 -4.18 -13.95 -8.16
C ASN A 38 -3.85 -12.46 -7.91
N GLY A 39 -2.91 -11.88 -8.66
CA GLY A 39 -2.57 -10.45 -8.56
C GLY A 39 -3.67 -9.54 -9.10
N GLU A 40 -4.21 -9.89 -10.27
CA GLU A 40 -5.33 -9.19 -10.92
C GLU A 40 -6.62 -9.32 -10.08
N VAL A 41 -6.88 -10.51 -9.52
CA VAL A 41 -8.01 -10.77 -8.62
C VAL A 41 -7.95 -9.96 -7.32
N ILE A 42 -6.75 -9.78 -6.73
CA ILE A 42 -6.59 -8.96 -5.50
C ILE A 42 -6.80 -7.48 -5.81
N GLU A 43 -6.35 -7.01 -6.97
CA GLU A 43 -6.54 -5.62 -7.42
C GLU A 43 -8.01 -5.33 -7.76
N GLU A 44 -8.67 -6.23 -8.49
CA GLU A 44 -10.09 -6.13 -8.83
C GLU A 44 -11.00 -6.17 -7.59
N LEU A 45 -10.68 -7.04 -6.63
CA LEU A 45 -11.37 -7.12 -5.34
C LEU A 45 -11.15 -5.85 -4.50
N GLY A 46 -9.92 -5.33 -4.48
CA GLY A 46 -9.59 -4.07 -3.81
C GLY A 46 -10.40 -2.90 -4.38
N ASN A 47 -10.40 -2.75 -5.71
CA ASN A 47 -11.14 -1.71 -6.42
C ASN A 47 -12.66 -1.81 -6.20
N ALA A 48 -13.24 -3.01 -6.29
CA ALA A 48 -14.67 -3.19 -6.01
C ALA A 48 -15.04 -2.91 -4.55
N GLY A 49 -14.17 -3.30 -3.61
CA GLY A 49 -14.32 -2.97 -2.20
C GLY A 49 -14.26 -1.46 -1.94
N GLU A 50 -13.34 -0.75 -2.60
CA GLU A 50 -13.23 0.73 -2.52
C GLU A 50 -14.47 1.44 -3.07
N VAL A 51 -14.98 1.00 -4.23
CA VAL A 51 -16.22 1.57 -4.80
C VAL A 51 -17.42 1.33 -3.88
N LEU A 52 -17.51 0.16 -3.27
CA LEU A 52 -18.60 -0.20 -2.36
C LEU A 52 -18.55 0.59 -1.06
N THR A 53 -17.37 0.70 -0.45
CA THR A 53 -17.16 1.52 0.76
C THR A 53 -17.46 2.99 0.50
N ARG A 54 -17.11 3.53 -0.68
CA ARG A 54 -17.52 4.89 -1.08
C ARG A 54 -19.04 5.03 -1.13
N VAL A 55 -19.74 4.09 -1.77
CA VAL A 55 -21.22 4.10 -1.84
C VAL A 55 -21.84 4.03 -0.45
N GLU A 56 -21.31 3.19 0.44
CA GLU A 56 -21.78 3.08 1.83
C GLU A 56 -21.60 4.39 2.61
N LEU A 57 -20.45 5.07 2.44
CA LEU A 57 -20.17 6.35 3.09
C LEU A 57 -21.09 7.47 2.56
N GLU A 58 -21.27 7.55 1.25
CA GLU A 58 -22.15 8.54 0.62
C GLU A 58 -23.61 8.32 1.03
N LEU A 59 -24.04 7.06 1.12
CA LEU A 59 -25.37 6.69 1.61
C LEU A 59 -25.55 7.01 3.10
N ALA A 60 -24.52 6.80 3.93
CA ALA A 60 -24.56 7.18 5.34
C ALA A 60 -24.68 8.70 5.50
N CYS A 61 -23.87 9.48 4.78
CA CYS A 61 -23.94 10.94 4.75
C CYS A 61 -25.32 11.43 4.26
N PHE A 62 -25.85 10.80 3.20
CA PHE A 62 -27.18 11.07 2.69
C PHE A 62 -28.27 10.82 3.74
N SER A 63 -28.18 9.71 4.47
CA SER A 63 -29.13 9.35 5.52
C SER A 63 -29.12 10.35 6.68
N GLU A 64 -27.94 10.83 7.08
CA GLU A 64 -27.81 11.88 8.11
C GLU A 64 -28.47 13.18 7.64
N LYS A 65 -28.16 13.60 6.41
CA LYS A 65 -28.75 14.80 5.79
C LYS A 65 -30.28 14.69 5.69
N LEU A 66 -30.79 13.51 5.36
CA LEU A 66 -32.23 13.21 5.28
C LEU A 66 -32.93 13.24 6.65
N VAL A 67 -32.28 12.73 7.71
CA VAL A 67 -32.80 12.83 9.08
C VAL A 67 -32.87 14.29 9.51
N ASN A 68 -31.81 15.07 9.27
CA ASN A 68 -31.79 16.50 9.56
C ASN A 68 -32.89 17.25 8.80
N LEU A 69 -33.10 16.91 7.53
CA LEU A 69 -34.17 17.48 6.72
C LEU A 69 -35.56 17.08 7.21
N SER A 70 -35.73 15.86 7.72
CA SER A 70 -36.98 15.40 8.34
C SER A 70 -37.31 16.17 9.62
N VAL A 71 -36.29 16.47 10.43
CA VAL A 71 -36.43 17.33 11.61
C VAL A 71 -36.82 18.74 11.20
N LEU A 72 -36.19 19.32 10.17
CA LEU A 72 -36.59 20.61 9.62
C LEU A 72 -38.04 20.59 9.12
N ALA A 73 -38.44 19.57 8.36
CA ALA A 73 -39.82 19.41 7.88
C ALA A 73 -40.84 19.37 9.03
N MET A 74 -40.52 18.68 10.13
CA MET A 74 -41.33 18.67 11.34
C MET A 74 -41.41 20.06 12.00
N HIS A 75 -40.30 20.80 12.07
CA HIS A 75 -40.32 22.18 12.57
C HIS A 75 -41.17 23.10 11.71
N VAL A 76 -41.06 23.00 10.38
CA VAL A 76 -41.90 23.78 9.45
C VAL A 76 -43.38 23.42 9.61
N ALA A 77 -43.72 22.13 9.80
CA ALA A 77 -45.09 21.70 10.07
C ALA A 77 -45.65 22.26 11.38
N ASN A 78 -44.84 22.35 12.44
CA ASN A 78 -45.28 22.99 13.68
C ASN A 78 -45.53 24.49 13.46
N ARG A 79 -44.66 25.16 12.70
CA ARG A 79 -44.85 26.57 12.33
C ARG A 79 -46.04 26.80 11.40
N GLU A 80 -46.38 25.84 10.53
CA GLU A 80 -47.62 25.86 9.73
C GLU A 80 -48.85 25.95 10.64
N SER A 81 -48.91 25.12 11.70
CA SER A 81 -50.04 25.12 12.63
C SER A 81 -50.17 26.42 13.43
N ASP A 82 -49.04 27.04 13.77
CA ASP A 82 -49.00 28.38 14.36
C ASP A 82 -49.50 29.42 13.35
N PHE A 83 -49.00 29.39 12.11
CA PHE A 83 -49.38 30.31 11.04
C PHE A 83 -50.88 30.26 10.72
N GLU A 84 -51.48 29.07 10.61
CA GLU A 84 -52.92 28.88 10.37
C GLU A 84 -53.77 29.40 11.55
N ALA A 85 -53.27 29.25 12.79
CA ALA A 85 -53.92 29.81 13.98
C ALA A 85 -53.85 31.36 14.03
N PHE A 86 -52.77 31.96 13.53
CA PHE A 86 -52.66 33.43 13.44
C PHE A 86 -53.42 34.03 12.26
N ALA A 87 -53.49 33.33 11.13
CA ALA A 87 -54.26 33.76 9.96
C ALA A 87 -55.78 33.80 10.21
N SER A 88 -56.27 33.08 11.22
CA SER A 88 -57.70 33.03 11.60
C SER A 88 -58.09 34.01 12.72
N VAL A 89 -57.13 34.64 13.41
CA VAL A 89 -57.37 35.64 14.46
C VAL A 89 -57.12 37.02 13.88
N GLU A 90 -58.16 37.58 13.25
CA GLU A 90 -58.07 38.82 12.46
C GLU A 90 -57.89 40.12 13.26
N GLU A 91 -57.79 40.09 14.59
CA GLU A 91 -57.63 41.32 15.37
C GLU A 91 -56.57 41.20 16.48
N HIS A 92 -55.52 42.01 16.28
CA HIS A 92 -54.55 42.54 17.26
C HIS A 92 -53.12 41.94 17.25
N ILE A 93 -52.16 42.85 16.98
CA ILE A 93 -50.69 42.74 16.94
C ILE A 93 -50.12 42.40 15.54
N LEU A 94 -50.21 43.38 14.64
CA LEU A 94 -49.67 43.36 13.27
C LEU A 94 -48.16 43.05 13.18
N GLY A 95 -47.38 43.36 14.23
CA GLY A 95 -45.92 43.20 14.22
C GLY A 95 -45.43 41.75 14.41
N ASP A 96 -46.03 41.01 15.34
CA ASP A 96 -45.65 39.62 15.68
C ASP A 96 -46.15 38.63 14.61
N SER A 97 -47.25 38.96 13.92
CA SER A 97 -47.81 38.17 12.81
C SER A 97 -46.93 38.22 11.55
N ILE A 98 -46.37 39.40 11.21
CA ILE A 98 -45.49 39.56 10.04
C ILE A 98 -44.17 38.80 10.23
N GLU A 99 -43.56 38.88 11.41
CA GLU A 99 -42.31 38.17 11.71
C GLU A 99 -42.48 36.64 11.61
N LYS A 100 -43.56 36.10 12.18
CA LYS A 100 -43.88 34.66 12.09
C LYS A 100 -44.21 34.20 10.67
N THR A 101 -44.85 35.05 9.87
CA THR A 101 -45.14 34.77 8.45
C THR A 101 -43.85 34.69 7.63
N LEU A 102 -42.91 35.62 7.85
CA LEU A 102 -41.61 35.61 7.21
C LEU A 102 -40.74 34.43 7.68
N GLU A 103 -40.81 34.07 8.96
CA GLU A 103 -40.14 32.86 9.49
C GLU A 103 -40.65 31.60 8.79
N PHE A 104 -41.97 31.45 8.64
CA PHE A 104 -42.57 30.31 7.95
C PHE A 104 -42.22 30.26 6.46
N ASP A 105 -42.24 31.40 5.75
CA ASP A 105 -41.86 31.49 4.33
C ASP A 105 -40.38 31.13 4.14
N LEU A 106 -39.48 31.68 4.97
CA LEU A 106 -38.06 31.38 4.91
C LEU A 106 -37.76 29.91 5.18
N LEU A 107 -38.33 29.34 6.25
CA LEU A 107 -38.14 27.95 6.61
C LEU A 107 -38.67 26.99 5.54
N SER A 108 -39.83 27.31 4.95
CA SER A 108 -40.40 26.55 3.83
C SER A 108 -39.53 26.64 2.57
N GLY A 109 -38.96 27.82 2.29
CA GLY A 109 -38.02 28.02 1.19
C GLY A 109 -36.72 27.24 1.35
N ILE A 110 -36.14 27.23 2.56
CA ILE A 110 -34.96 26.43 2.89
C ILE A 110 -35.27 24.94 2.74
N LEU A 111 -36.41 24.48 3.28
CA LEU A 111 -36.85 23.09 3.17
C LEU A 111 -37.00 22.66 1.71
N ASP A 112 -37.61 23.48 0.85
CA ASP A 112 -37.77 23.16 -0.58
C ASP A 112 -36.44 23.11 -1.33
N SER A 113 -35.56 24.07 -1.08
CA SER A 113 -34.24 24.13 -1.69
C SER A 113 -33.42 22.90 -1.33
N GLU A 114 -33.41 22.54 -0.05
CA GLU A 114 -32.65 21.41 0.46
C GLU A 114 -33.24 20.06 -0.02
N ALA A 115 -34.57 19.92 -0.03
CA ALA A 115 -35.23 18.73 -0.59
C ALA A 115 -34.91 18.54 -2.09
N ARG A 116 -34.78 19.63 -2.85
CA ARG A 116 -34.41 19.59 -4.27
C ARG A 116 -32.93 19.26 -4.48
N GLU A 117 -32.06 19.73 -3.60
CA GLU A 117 -30.65 19.34 -3.61
C GLU A 117 -30.49 17.85 -3.31
N LEU A 118 -31.23 17.35 -2.32
CA LEU A 118 -31.24 15.95 -1.93
C LEU A 118 -31.80 15.05 -3.05
N ASP A 119 -32.80 15.52 -3.80
CA ASP A 119 -33.33 14.83 -5.00
C ASP A 119 -32.24 14.71 -6.11
N LYS A 120 -31.48 15.78 -6.36
CA LYS A 120 -30.36 15.74 -7.30
C LYS A 120 -29.28 14.77 -6.82
N PHE A 121 -28.91 14.84 -5.55
CA PHE A 121 -27.92 13.95 -4.96
C PHE A 121 -28.37 12.48 -5.04
N THR A 122 -29.66 12.20 -4.85
CA THR A 122 -30.25 10.85 -5.01
C THR A 122 -29.98 10.30 -6.42
N THR A 123 -30.11 11.14 -7.47
CA THR A 123 -29.84 10.69 -8.85
C THR A 123 -28.36 10.36 -9.09
N THR A 124 -27.45 11.08 -8.44
CA THR A 124 -26.00 10.80 -8.50
C THR A 124 -25.69 9.50 -7.76
N LEU A 125 -26.13 9.37 -6.51
CA LEU A 125 -25.92 8.18 -5.69
C LEU A 125 -26.54 6.92 -6.33
N GLN A 126 -27.68 7.05 -7.01
CA GLN A 126 -28.27 5.95 -7.78
C GLN A 126 -27.39 5.50 -8.94
N ALA A 127 -26.74 6.42 -9.64
CA ALA A 127 -25.79 6.07 -10.70
C ALA A 127 -24.56 5.35 -10.13
N ASP A 128 -24.08 5.76 -8.97
CA ASP A 128 -22.93 5.13 -8.29
C ASP A 128 -23.27 3.73 -7.76
N VAL A 129 -24.46 3.52 -7.20
CA VAL A 129 -24.96 2.20 -6.82
C VAL A 129 -25.09 1.27 -8.04
N ILE A 130 -25.61 1.77 -9.17
CA ILE A 130 -25.69 0.99 -10.43
C ILE A 130 -24.28 0.64 -10.93
N SER A 131 -23.34 1.57 -10.87
CA SER A 131 -21.94 1.34 -11.24
C SER A 131 -21.30 0.26 -10.35
N ALA A 132 -21.48 0.36 -9.03
CA ALA A 132 -21.04 -0.65 -8.08
C ALA A 132 -21.65 -2.04 -8.36
N ARG A 133 -22.95 -2.10 -8.68
CA ARG A 133 -23.61 -3.35 -9.09
C ARG A 133 -22.97 -3.97 -10.33
N VAL A 134 -22.62 -3.17 -11.34
CA VAL A 134 -21.97 -3.67 -12.56
C VAL A 134 -20.59 -4.25 -12.23
N ILE A 135 -19.80 -3.54 -11.42
CA ILE A 135 -18.46 -3.97 -11.00
C ILE A 135 -18.52 -5.25 -10.16
N VAL A 136 -19.42 -5.32 -9.18
CA VAL A 136 -19.60 -6.53 -8.36
C VAL A 136 -20.10 -7.70 -9.22
N SER A 137 -20.95 -7.43 -10.23
CA SER A 137 -21.45 -8.46 -11.14
C SER A 137 -20.38 -9.07 -12.05
N SER A 138 -19.30 -8.35 -12.36
CA SER A 138 -18.15 -8.93 -13.09
C SER A 138 -17.31 -9.87 -12.23
N LEU A 139 -17.39 -9.76 -10.90
CA LEU A 139 -16.61 -10.56 -9.94
C LEU A 139 -17.28 -11.87 -9.51
N LYS A 140 -18.24 -12.38 -10.28
CA LYS A 140 -18.97 -13.65 -9.98
C LYS A 140 -18.06 -14.85 -9.76
N HIS A 141 -16.87 -14.84 -10.34
CA HIS A 141 -15.89 -15.90 -10.21
C HIS A 141 -15.29 -15.99 -8.80
N LEU A 142 -15.48 -14.96 -7.97
CA LEU A 142 -14.88 -14.81 -6.65
C LEU A 142 -15.66 -15.44 -5.48
N GLY A 143 -16.71 -16.23 -5.78
CA GLY A 143 -17.37 -17.10 -4.82
C GLY A 143 -17.92 -16.38 -3.58
N GLU A 144 -17.35 -16.66 -2.41
CA GLU A 144 -17.81 -16.13 -1.11
C GLU A 144 -17.69 -14.60 -1.02
N ASN A 145 -16.59 -14.02 -1.51
CA ASN A 145 -16.38 -12.56 -1.52
C ASN A 145 -17.39 -11.85 -2.42
N PHE A 146 -17.77 -12.49 -3.54
CA PHE A 146 -18.84 -12.00 -4.40
C PHE A 146 -20.18 -11.98 -3.67
N MET A 147 -20.51 -13.05 -2.95
CA MET A 147 -21.77 -13.12 -2.19
C MET A 147 -21.86 -12.04 -1.10
N GLU A 148 -20.74 -11.73 -0.43
CA GLU A 148 -20.67 -10.65 0.55
C GLU A 148 -20.88 -9.27 -0.11
N MET A 149 -20.13 -8.96 -1.17
CA MET A 149 -20.25 -7.69 -1.90
C MET A 149 -21.63 -7.52 -2.55
N GLU A 150 -22.20 -8.59 -3.09
CA GLU A 150 -23.55 -8.57 -3.67
C GLU A 150 -24.63 -8.37 -2.60
N GLY A 151 -24.42 -8.90 -1.39
CA GLY A 151 -25.24 -8.59 -0.21
C GLY A 151 -25.24 -7.09 0.10
N LYS A 152 -24.05 -6.50 0.26
CA LYS A 152 -23.88 -5.08 0.57
C LYS A 152 -24.46 -4.15 -0.52
N VAL A 153 -24.28 -4.48 -1.81
CA VAL A 153 -24.91 -3.73 -2.91
C VAL A 153 -26.43 -3.80 -2.82
N ARG A 154 -27.01 -4.98 -2.52
CA ARG A 154 -28.47 -5.10 -2.33
C ARG A 154 -28.97 -4.29 -1.13
N ASP A 155 -28.23 -4.31 -0.03
CA ASP A 155 -28.57 -3.53 1.16
C ASP A 155 -28.54 -2.02 0.84
N ALA A 156 -27.51 -1.56 0.11
CA ALA A 156 -27.41 -0.18 -0.36
C ALA A 156 -28.56 0.22 -1.32
N GLU A 157 -28.94 -0.67 -2.25
CA GLU A 157 -30.10 -0.46 -3.12
C GLU A 157 -31.41 -0.31 -2.34
N GLN A 158 -31.63 -1.18 -1.34
CA GLN A 158 -32.83 -1.13 -0.51
C GLN A 158 -32.86 0.14 0.36
N SER A 159 -31.74 0.50 0.98
CA SER A 159 -31.62 1.71 1.78
C SER A 159 -31.81 2.97 0.94
N LEU A 160 -31.20 3.04 -0.25
CA LEU A 160 -31.39 4.16 -1.18
C LEU A 160 -32.85 4.31 -1.60
N GLN A 161 -33.53 3.20 -1.91
CA GLN A 161 -34.95 3.21 -2.26
C GLN A 161 -35.81 3.74 -1.10
N GLN A 162 -35.56 3.28 0.13
CA GLN A 162 -36.27 3.76 1.31
C GLN A 162 -36.05 5.27 1.53
N SER A 163 -34.81 5.74 1.36
CA SER A 163 -34.49 7.15 1.51
C SER A 163 -35.11 8.00 0.38
N GLN A 164 -35.20 7.49 -0.85
CA GLN A 164 -35.89 8.15 -1.96
C GLN A 164 -37.40 8.33 -1.68
N ASP A 165 -38.04 7.34 -1.06
CA ASP A 165 -39.45 7.43 -0.66
C ASP A 165 -39.65 8.52 0.41
N GLN A 166 -38.71 8.63 1.36
CA GLN A 166 -38.72 9.68 2.39
C GLN A 166 -38.50 11.08 1.79
N VAL A 167 -37.54 11.24 0.88
CA VAL A 167 -37.33 12.51 0.15
C VAL A 167 -38.60 12.91 -0.60
N SER A 168 -39.24 11.96 -1.26
CA SER A 168 -40.50 12.18 -1.97
C SER A 168 -41.62 12.65 -1.04
N GLU A 169 -41.69 12.12 0.17
CA GLU A 169 -42.66 12.54 1.18
C GLU A 169 -42.38 13.95 1.71
N ILE A 170 -41.13 14.28 2.05
CA ILE A 170 -40.72 15.63 2.44
C ILE A 170 -41.07 16.62 1.33
N ARG A 171 -40.87 16.25 0.06
CA ARG A 171 -41.19 17.11 -1.08
C ARG A 171 -42.69 17.38 -1.22
N LYS A 172 -43.54 16.39 -0.90
CA LYS A 172 -45.00 16.61 -0.84
C LYS A 172 -45.37 17.58 0.26
N GLN A 173 -44.73 17.48 1.44
CA GLN A 173 -44.95 18.43 2.54
C GLN A 173 -44.46 19.83 2.17
N SER A 174 -43.28 19.97 1.56
CA SER A 174 -42.77 21.23 1.02
C SER A 174 -43.75 21.88 0.04
N ALA A 175 -44.26 21.11 -0.93
CA ALA A 175 -45.24 21.60 -1.88
C ALA A 175 -46.58 22.00 -1.22
N LYS A 176 -46.96 21.36 -0.11
CA LYS A 176 -48.10 21.75 0.71
C LYS A 176 -47.85 23.12 1.35
N PHE A 177 -46.69 23.34 1.97
CA PHE A 177 -46.34 24.63 2.58
C PHE A 177 -46.27 25.76 1.55
N GLN A 178 -45.64 25.54 0.40
CA GLN A 178 -45.62 26.53 -0.70
C GLN A 178 -47.02 26.90 -1.18
N ARG A 179 -47.95 25.94 -1.23
CA ARG A 179 -49.34 26.21 -1.57
C ARG A 179 -50.01 27.11 -0.55
N ILE A 180 -49.74 26.90 0.75
CA ILE A 180 -50.30 27.70 1.86
C ILE A 180 -49.82 29.15 1.79
N ILE A 181 -48.51 29.34 1.58
CA ILE A 181 -47.90 30.67 1.39
C ILE A 181 -48.51 31.37 0.16
N SER A 182 -48.72 30.62 -0.93
CA SER A 182 -49.32 31.17 -2.15
C SER A 182 -50.79 31.56 -1.96
N SER A 183 -51.55 30.83 -1.13
CA SER A 183 -52.95 31.15 -0.85
C SER A 183 -53.12 32.37 0.05
N SER A 184 -52.21 32.63 1.01
CA SER A 184 -52.32 33.83 1.87
C SER A 184 -52.02 35.12 1.10
N ASN A 185 -51.11 35.08 0.11
CA ASN A 185 -50.75 36.23 -0.72
C ASN A 185 -51.82 36.61 -1.77
N GLN A 186 -52.84 35.77 -1.99
CA GLN A 186 -53.89 36.01 -2.99
C GLN A 186 -55.10 36.79 -2.43
N ASP A 187 -55.30 36.82 -1.12
CA ASP A 187 -56.43 37.53 -0.49
C ASP A 187 -56.22 39.05 -0.39
N ASP A 188 -54.97 39.53 -0.44
CA ASP A 188 -54.66 40.97 -0.44
C ASP A 188 -55.11 41.71 -1.71
N ASN A 189 -55.51 41.00 -2.78
CA ASN A 189 -55.95 41.60 -4.04
C ASN A 189 -57.43 41.38 -4.38
N ARG A 190 -58.25 40.90 -3.43
CA ARG A 190 -59.70 40.71 -3.65
C ARG A 190 -60.54 41.56 -2.70
N ASN A 191 -60.26 42.85 -2.62
CA ASN A 191 -61.18 43.80 -2.01
C ASN A 191 -61.87 44.68 -3.07
N SER A 192 -62.99 44.18 -3.60
CA SER A 192 -64.11 45.01 -4.05
C SER A 192 -65.38 44.19 -4.26
N GLY A 193 -66.21 44.21 -3.23
CA GLY A 193 -67.66 44.31 -3.39
C GLY A 193 -68.44 43.02 -3.51
N ARG A 194 -68.95 42.53 -2.37
CA ARG A 194 -70.38 42.21 -2.24
C ARG A 194 -70.77 42.09 -0.77
N GLY A 195 -71.57 43.04 -0.30
CA GLY A 195 -72.31 42.89 0.96
C GLY A 195 -73.40 41.84 0.82
N ALA A 196 -73.70 41.19 1.93
CA ALA A 196 -74.98 40.58 2.24
C ALA A 196 -75.00 40.21 3.73
N ASP A 197 -75.66 41.08 4.49
CA ASP A 197 -76.68 40.76 5.49
C ASP A 197 -76.34 39.81 6.66
N PHE A 198 -76.33 40.44 7.83
CA PHE A 198 -76.64 39.87 9.14
C PHE A 198 -77.85 38.92 9.09
N PRO A 199 -77.89 37.94 10.01
CA PRO A 199 -78.92 38.07 11.03
C PRO A 199 -78.41 37.88 12.45
N GLU A 200 -78.98 38.72 13.31
CA GLU A 200 -79.07 38.56 14.76
C GLU A 200 -79.61 37.18 15.13
N ASP A 201 -78.99 36.53 16.12
CA ASP A 201 -79.71 35.73 17.10
C ASP A 201 -78.99 35.92 18.45
N ASP A 202 -79.51 36.93 19.15
CA ASP A 202 -79.31 37.21 20.55
C ASP A 202 -80.26 36.29 21.33
N ASP A 203 -79.72 35.25 21.95
CA ASP A 203 -80.23 34.61 23.17
C ASP A 203 -79.48 33.29 23.38
N LEU A 204 -78.63 33.21 24.42
CA LEU A 204 -78.35 32.01 25.23
C LEU A 204 -77.14 32.19 26.18
N LEU A 205 -76.97 33.37 26.81
CA LEU A 205 -76.02 33.56 27.90
C LEU A 205 -76.72 34.03 29.18
N ASN A 206 -77.63 33.21 29.71
CA ASN A 206 -78.03 33.35 31.10
C ASN A 206 -78.55 32.04 31.70
N MET A 207 -77.64 31.10 31.97
CA MET A 207 -77.87 30.16 33.05
C MET A 207 -76.57 29.84 33.79
N ASN A 208 -76.56 30.28 35.05
CA ASN A 208 -75.95 29.58 36.18
C ASN A 208 -74.47 29.85 36.50
N ALA A 209 -74.11 31.13 36.63
CA ALA A 209 -72.98 31.54 37.46
C ALA A 209 -73.38 31.56 38.95
N ASN A 210 -73.66 30.39 39.54
CA ASN A 210 -73.63 30.16 40.99
C ASN A 210 -74.08 28.73 41.30
N ILE A 211 -73.18 27.75 41.15
CA ILE A 211 -72.97 26.57 42.03
C ILE A 211 -71.62 25.98 41.57
N GLN A 212 -70.51 26.52 42.06
CA GLN A 212 -69.28 25.73 42.20
C GLN A 212 -69.32 25.14 43.60
N THR A 213 -69.76 23.89 43.71
CA THR A 213 -69.75 23.14 44.96
C THR A 213 -68.31 23.09 45.48
N ALA A 214 -68.07 23.31 46.78
CA ALA A 214 -66.72 23.31 47.39
C ALA A 214 -65.85 22.07 47.03
N GLY A 215 -66.46 20.98 46.56
CA GLY A 215 -65.79 19.81 45.98
C GLY A 215 -65.09 20.05 44.63
N GLN A 216 -65.65 20.86 43.72
CA GLN A 216 -65.01 21.21 42.44
C GLN A 216 -63.79 22.09 42.67
N GLN A 217 -63.88 23.09 43.55
CA GLN A 217 -62.75 23.93 43.95
C GLN A 217 -61.63 23.10 44.60
N ARG A 218 -61.98 22.14 45.46
CA ARG A 218 -61.02 21.22 46.08
C ARG A 218 -60.36 20.28 45.06
N HIS A 219 -61.09 19.88 44.01
CA HIS A 219 -60.53 19.08 42.92
C HIS A 219 -59.54 19.89 42.06
N ILE A 220 -59.90 21.13 41.71
CA ILE A 220 -59.03 22.06 40.97
C ILE A 220 -57.74 22.32 41.74
N LEU A 221 -57.82 22.64 43.04
CA LEU A 221 -56.64 22.85 43.88
C LEU A 221 -55.72 21.61 43.91
N ARG A 222 -56.30 20.41 44.07
CA ARG A 222 -55.51 19.15 44.03
C ARG A 222 -54.86 18.90 42.67
N MET A 223 -55.50 19.31 41.57
CA MET A 223 -54.90 19.23 40.24
C MET A 223 -53.75 20.23 40.10
N LEU A 224 -53.93 21.47 40.58
CA LEU A 224 -52.87 22.48 40.58
C LEU A 224 -51.67 22.08 41.44
N GLU A 225 -51.90 21.50 42.63
CA GLU A 225 -50.83 20.94 43.47
C GLU A 225 -50.06 19.82 42.75
N LYS A 226 -50.78 18.92 42.05
CA LYS A 226 -50.15 17.86 41.25
C LYS A 226 -49.38 18.42 40.05
N SER A 227 -49.91 19.45 39.38
CA SER A 227 -49.22 20.11 38.27
C SER A 227 -47.97 20.84 38.75
N LEU A 228 -48.05 21.57 39.86
CA LEU A 228 -46.90 22.25 40.48
C LEU A 228 -45.81 21.24 40.90
N ALA A 229 -46.17 20.10 41.49
CA ALA A 229 -45.22 19.06 41.84
C ALA A 229 -44.52 18.45 40.61
N ARG A 230 -45.23 18.34 39.48
CA ARG A 230 -44.64 17.92 38.20
C ARG A 230 -43.73 18.99 37.61
N GLU A 231 -44.15 20.26 37.66
CA GLU A 231 -43.35 21.41 37.20
C GLU A 231 -42.00 21.45 37.92
N ILE A 232 -42.00 21.36 39.26
CA ILE A 232 -40.77 21.33 40.07
C ILE A 232 -39.89 20.11 39.73
N ASN A 233 -40.50 18.95 39.45
CA ASN A 233 -39.74 17.77 39.02
C ASN A 233 -39.10 17.96 37.65
N LEU A 234 -39.82 18.59 36.71
CA LEU A 234 -39.31 18.91 35.38
C LEU A 234 -38.19 19.94 35.46
N GLU A 235 -38.34 20.98 36.28
CA GLU A 235 -37.28 21.97 36.52
C GLU A 235 -36.02 21.30 37.09
N LYS A 236 -36.17 20.38 38.04
CA LYS A 236 -35.04 19.59 38.56
C LYS A 236 -34.35 18.79 37.45
N LYS A 237 -35.12 18.04 36.65
CA LYS A 237 -34.57 17.27 35.52
C LYS A 237 -33.90 18.16 34.48
N LEU A 238 -34.43 19.35 34.23
CA LEU A 238 -33.84 20.35 33.33
C LEU A 238 -32.48 20.81 33.86
N THR A 239 -32.36 21.08 35.17
CA THR A 239 -31.07 21.45 35.77
C THR A 239 -30.05 20.31 35.74
N GLU A 240 -30.47 19.07 36.01
CA GLU A 240 -29.63 17.87 35.89
C GLU A 240 -29.17 17.66 34.43
N SER A 241 -30.08 17.82 33.47
CA SER A 241 -29.76 17.74 32.04
C SER A 241 -28.75 18.80 31.61
N ARG A 242 -28.89 20.04 32.09
CA ARG A 242 -27.94 21.13 31.80
C ARG A 242 -26.55 20.83 32.35
N GLN A 243 -26.48 20.27 33.57
CA GLN A 243 -25.19 19.89 34.17
C GLN A 243 -24.49 18.77 33.36
N ILE A 244 -25.26 17.77 32.91
CA ILE A 244 -24.73 16.70 32.05
C ILE A 244 -24.24 17.27 30.72
N GLU A 245 -24.97 18.20 30.11
CA GLU A 245 -24.57 18.88 28.87
C GLU A 245 -23.23 19.62 29.03
N GLU A 246 -23.07 20.38 30.13
CA GLU A 246 -21.81 21.07 30.42
C GLU A 246 -20.64 20.10 30.63
N GLU A 247 -20.87 18.97 31.32
CA GLU A 247 -19.86 17.93 31.49
C GLU A 247 -19.47 17.29 30.14
N LEU A 248 -20.45 16.97 29.30
CA LEU A 248 -20.20 16.40 27.97
C LEU A 248 -19.43 17.37 27.08
N LYS A 249 -19.73 18.67 27.16
CA LYS A 249 -19.00 19.70 26.42
C LYS A 249 -17.54 19.79 26.84
N LEU A 250 -17.25 19.71 28.13
CA LEU A 250 -15.87 19.66 28.63
C LEU A 250 -15.14 18.40 28.18
N ARG A 251 -15.80 17.24 28.24
CA ARG A 251 -15.22 15.98 27.73
C ARG A 251 -14.96 16.02 26.23
N LEU A 252 -15.87 16.59 25.46
CA LEU A 252 -15.72 16.77 24.02
C LEU A 252 -14.47 17.59 23.71
N HIS A 253 -14.32 18.78 24.33
CA HIS A 253 -13.14 19.61 24.13
C HIS A 253 -11.84 18.93 24.55
N SER A 254 -11.85 18.19 25.66
CA SER A 254 -10.69 17.40 26.07
C SER A 254 -10.34 16.32 25.05
N SER A 255 -11.34 15.64 24.49
CA SER A 255 -11.16 14.61 23.48
C SER A 255 -10.69 15.20 22.15
N GLU A 256 -11.22 16.35 21.73
CA GLU A 256 -10.78 17.07 20.52
C GLU A 256 -9.30 17.45 20.62
N GLN A 257 -8.87 17.93 21.79
CA GLN A 257 -7.47 18.28 22.04
C GLN A 257 -6.56 17.03 22.04
N GLU A 258 -7.01 15.92 22.62
CA GLU A 258 -6.27 14.66 22.57
C GLU A 258 -6.11 14.15 21.13
N VAL A 259 -7.19 14.19 20.33
CA VAL A 259 -7.16 13.83 18.90
C VAL A 259 -6.18 14.73 18.14
N PHE A 260 -6.16 16.03 18.40
CA PHE A 260 -5.22 16.95 17.78
C PHE A 260 -3.76 16.56 18.04
N TYR A 261 -3.40 16.24 19.29
CA TYR A 261 -2.03 15.82 19.62
C TYR A 261 -1.67 14.45 19.01
N LEU A 262 -2.63 13.52 19.00
CA LEU A 262 -2.42 12.20 18.38
C LEU A 262 -2.22 12.31 16.86
N ASP A 263 -2.91 13.24 16.20
CA ASP A 263 -2.75 13.48 14.76
C ASP A 263 -1.37 14.09 14.44
N GLU A 264 -0.89 15.02 15.28
CA GLU A 264 0.48 15.57 15.16
C GLU A 264 1.56 14.49 15.37
N GLU A 265 1.40 13.63 16.40
CA GLU A 265 2.33 12.51 16.64
C GLU A 265 2.28 11.48 15.50
N ALA A 266 1.09 11.17 14.98
CA ALA A 266 0.93 10.28 13.84
C ALA A 266 1.64 10.84 12.61
N ALA A 267 1.49 12.13 12.31
CA ALA A 267 2.16 12.79 11.20
C ALA A 267 3.70 12.69 11.31
N ASP A 268 4.26 12.95 12.49
CA ASP A 268 5.71 12.82 12.73
C ASP A 268 6.19 11.36 12.57
N VAL A 269 5.43 10.38 13.07
CA VAL A 269 5.74 8.96 12.88
C VAL A 269 5.71 8.56 11.41
N TRP A 270 4.70 9.02 10.66
CA TRP A 270 4.59 8.76 9.22
C TRP A 270 5.74 9.38 8.44
N GLU A 271 6.13 10.63 8.76
CA GLU A 271 7.29 11.27 8.15
C GLU A 271 8.57 10.49 8.41
N ARG A 272 8.84 10.12 9.68
CA ARG A 272 10.02 9.32 10.04
C ARG A 272 10.03 7.95 9.37
N TRP A 273 8.87 7.30 9.25
CA TRP A 273 8.75 6.02 8.56
C TRP A 273 9.06 6.15 7.07
N PHE A 274 8.51 7.16 6.39
CA PHE A 274 8.78 7.39 4.98
C PHE A 274 10.27 7.72 4.70
N GLN A 275 10.89 8.51 5.58
CA GLN A 275 12.33 8.79 5.51
C GLN A 275 13.16 7.50 5.69
N ALA A 276 12.76 6.63 6.63
CA ALA A 276 13.42 5.35 6.85
C ALA A 276 13.26 4.39 5.66
N ASP A 277 12.06 4.31 5.07
CA ASP A 277 11.79 3.50 3.87
C ASP A 277 12.64 3.97 2.68
N ASN A 278 12.67 5.28 2.40
CA ASN A 278 13.52 5.85 1.37
C ASN A 278 15.00 5.52 1.60
N THR A 279 15.49 5.69 2.84
CA THR A 279 16.87 5.33 3.21
C THR A 279 17.15 3.85 2.97
N SER A 280 16.20 2.97 3.30
CA SER A 280 16.28 1.53 3.05
C SER A 280 16.39 1.22 1.55
N GLN A 281 15.59 1.87 0.71
CA GLN A 281 15.64 1.71 -0.75
C GLN A 281 16.99 2.15 -1.33
N VAL A 282 17.55 3.27 -0.86
CA VAL A 282 18.89 3.72 -1.27
C VAL A 282 19.94 2.69 -0.88
N LEU A 283 19.90 2.17 0.35
CA LEU A 283 20.83 1.14 0.81
C LEU A 283 20.68 -0.18 0.04
N LEU A 284 19.46 -0.56 -0.34
CA LEU A 284 19.20 -1.70 -1.21
C LEU A 284 19.80 -1.50 -2.60
N GLY A 285 19.69 -0.30 -3.16
CA GLY A 285 20.35 0.06 -4.42
C GLY A 285 21.86 -0.09 -4.34
N ILE A 286 22.47 0.44 -3.27
CA ILE A 286 23.92 0.32 -3.01
C ILE A 286 24.34 -1.15 -2.85
N SER A 287 23.57 -1.96 -2.12
CA SER A 287 23.91 -3.37 -1.89
C SER A 287 23.83 -4.20 -3.18
N LYS A 288 22.84 -3.95 -4.04
CA LYS A 288 22.73 -4.57 -5.37
C LYS A 288 23.92 -4.21 -6.26
N GLU A 289 24.34 -2.95 -6.29
CA GLU A 289 25.52 -2.51 -7.05
C GLU A 289 26.81 -3.17 -6.51
N LEU A 290 26.99 -3.22 -5.20
CA LEU A 290 28.14 -3.89 -4.58
C LEU A 290 28.17 -5.39 -4.89
N LEU A 291 27.02 -6.06 -4.88
CA LEU A 291 26.92 -7.47 -5.24
C LEU A 291 27.32 -7.70 -6.71
N GLY A 292 26.86 -6.83 -7.62
CA GLY A 292 27.26 -6.89 -9.03
C GLY A 292 28.78 -6.73 -9.21
N ARG A 293 29.40 -5.77 -8.50
CA ARG A 293 30.86 -5.60 -8.50
C ARG A 293 31.60 -6.81 -7.94
N LEU A 294 31.08 -7.43 -6.88
CA LEU A 294 31.67 -8.64 -6.29
C LEU A 294 31.66 -9.79 -7.30
N GLN A 295 30.55 -9.98 -8.02
CA GLN A 295 30.43 -11.01 -9.06
C GLN A 295 31.45 -10.79 -10.19
N ILE A 296 31.60 -9.55 -10.67
CA ILE A 296 32.62 -9.20 -11.68
C ILE A 296 34.03 -9.49 -11.14
N PHE A 297 34.31 -9.11 -9.89
CA PHE A 297 35.60 -9.37 -9.27
C PHE A 297 35.90 -10.86 -9.14
N GLN A 298 34.92 -11.66 -8.73
CA GLN A 298 35.03 -13.12 -8.65
C GLN A 298 35.31 -13.75 -10.03
N PHE A 299 34.60 -13.29 -11.07
CA PHE A 299 34.85 -13.72 -12.45
C PHE A 299 36.28 -13.40 -12.90
N ASN A 300 36.75 -12.18 -12.66
CA ASN A 300 38.11 -11.76 -13.00
C ASN A 300 39.18 -12.54 -12.24
N LEU A 301 38.95 -12.81 -10.95
CA LEU A 301 39.84 -13.62 -10.13
C LEU A 301 39.97 -15.04 -10.69
N ASN A 302 38.86 -15.68 -11.05
CA ASN A 302 38.86 -17.01 -11.66
C ASN A 302 39.62 -17.03 -12.99
N GLY A 303 39.44 -16.00 -13.83
CA GLY A 303 40.21 -15.84 -15.07
C GLY A 303 41.71 -15.66 -14.80
N SER A 304 42.08 -14.90 -13.78
CA SER A 304 43.47 -14.74 -13.35
C SER A 304 44.08 -16.04 -12.84
N LEU A 305 43.35 -16.81 -12.03
CA LEU A 305 43.77 -18.12 -11.52
C LEU A 305 44.04 -19.12 -12.65
N LEU A 306 43.16 -19.15 -13.66
CA LEU A 306 43.35 -20.00 -14.84
C LEU A 306 44.62 -19.61 -15.60
N ARG A 307 44.84 -18.31 -15.80
CA ARG A 307 46.04 -17.80 -16.48
C ARG A 307 47.32 -18.07 -15.69
N GLU A 308 47.26 -17.95 -14.36
CA GLU A 308 48.37 -18.29 -13.47
C GLU A 308 48.71 -19.78 -13.57
N SER A 309 47.71 -20.66 -13.56
CA SER A 309 47.86 -22.10 -13.78
C SER A 309 48.56 -22.40 -15.11
N GLU A 310 48.12 -21.76 -16.19
CA GLU A 310 48.72 -21.92 -17.52
C GLU A 310 50.20 -21.48 -17.53
N LEU A 311 50.51 -20.32 -16.95
CA LEU A 311 51.89 -19.82 -16.84
C LEU A 311 52.76 -20.74 -15.98
N ARG A 312 52.21 -21.28 -14.90
CA ARG A 312 52.91 -22.22 -14.01
C ARG A 312 53.27 -23.51 -14.74
N SER A 313 52.35 -24.06 -15.53
CA SER A 313 52.62 -25.23 -16.38
C SER A 313 53.70 -24.93 -17.44
N LYS A 314 53.64 -23.77 -18.10
CA LYS A 314 54.67 -23.33 -19.06
C LYS A 314 56.05 -23.19 -18.41
N LEU A 315 56.10 -22.67 -17.17
CA LEU A 315 57.34 -22.53 -16.41
C LEU A 315 57.92 -23.89 -16.01
N GLU A 316 57.09 -24.82 -15.55
CA GLU A 316 57.50 -26.18 -15.19
C GLU A 316 58.10 -26.90 -16.40
N HIS A 317 57.40 -26.89 -17.53
CA HIS A 317 57.92 -27.45 -18.79
C HIS A 317 59.24 -26.80 -19.22
N SER A 318 59.37 -25.48 -19.12
CA SER A 318 60.62 -24.78 -19.45
C SER A 318 61.76 -25.15 -18.50
N THR A 319 61.44 -25.35 -17.22
CA THR A 319 62.40 -25.78 -16.19
C THR A 319 62.90 -27.20 -16.48
N ASP A 320 62.02 -28.10 -16.87
CA ASP A 320 62.42 -29.47 -17.23
C ASP A 320 63.25 -29.51 -18.52
N GLN A 321 62.92 -28.70 -19.52
CA GLN A 321 63.79 -28.53 -20.69
C GLN A 321 65.17 -27.99 -20.32
N LEU A 322 65.25 -27.06 -19.35
CA LEU A 322 66.51 -26.52 -18.88
C LEU A 322 67.36 -27.62 -18.21
N LYS A 323 66.75 -28.45 -17.35
CA LYS A 323 67.44 -29.59 -16.72
C LYS A 323 68.03 -30.54 -17.76
N VAL A 324 67.27 -30.88 -18.80
CA VAL A 324 67.76 -31.73 -19.90
C VAL A 324 68.96 -31.08 -20.60
N LYS A 325 68.85 -29.80 -20.95
CA LYS A 325 69.97 -29.05 -21.58
C LYS A 325 71.19 -28.95 -20.67
N GLU A 326 71.00 -28.84 -19.36
CA GLU A 326 72.08 -28.80 -18.37
C GLU A 326 72.81 -30.15 -18.28
N ILE A 327 72.09 -31.28 -18.33
CA ILE A 327 72.68 -32.63 -18.42
C ILE A 327 73.50 -32.75 -19.71
N ASP A 328 72.94 -32.35 -20.85
CA ASP A 328 73.64 -32.38 -22.15
C ASP A 328 74.89 -31.50 -22.14
N PHE A 329 74.82 -30.30 -21.54
CA PHE A 329 75.95 -29.40 -21.39
C PHE A 329 77.05 -30.01 -20.50
N HIS A 330 76.69 -30.62 -19.38
CA HIS A 330 77.65 -31.32 -18.52
C HIS A 330 78.35 -32.46 -19.27
N LYS A 331 77.60 -33.26 -20.05
CA LYS A 331 78.15 -34.34 -20.89
C LYS A 331 79.09 -33.81 -21.97
N LEU A 332 78.73 -32.70 -22.62
CA LEU A 332 79.60 -32.04 -23.60
C LEU A 332 80.88 -31.51 -22.94
N LYS A 333 80.76 -30.93 -21.74
CA LYS A 333 81.90 -30.41 -20.97
C LYS A 333 82.88 -31.51 -20.58
N THR A 334 82.41 -32.67 -20.12
CA THR A 334 83.29 -33.82 -19.82
C THR A 334 83.95 -34.36 -21.08
N SER A 335 83.18 -34.56 -22.16
CA SER A 335 83.75 -35.01 -23.45
C SER A 335 84.79 -34.03 -24.02
N SER A 336 84.58 -32.72 -23.85
CA SER A 336 85.54 -31.70 -24.24
C SER A 336 86.81 -31.74 -23.40
N ALA A 337 86.71 -32.02 -22.09
CA ALA A 337 87.87 -32.20 -21.22
C ALA A 337 88.66 -33.44 -21.63
N ASP A 338 87.98 -34.57 -21.85
CA ASP A 338 88.59 -35.82 -22.31
C ASP A 338 89.31 -35.65 -23.66
N LEU A 339 88.71 -34.92 -24.60
CA LEU A 339 89.31 -34.59 -25.89
C LEU A 339 90.55 -33.70 -25.73
N ASN A 340 90.48 -32.69 -24.84
CA ASN A 340 91.64 -31.85 -24.52
C ASN A 340 92.79 -32.65 -23.93
N ASP A 341 92.51 -33.56 -22.99
CA ASP A 341 93.51 -34.44 -22.38
C ASP A 341 94.13 -35.38 -23.44
N SER A 342 93.31 -35.94 -24.33
CA SER A 342 93.76 -36.75 -25.46
C SER A 342 94.65 -35.95 -26.42
N LEU A 343 94.27 -34.72 -26.75
CA LEU A 343 95.04 -33.83 -27.63
C LEU A 343 96.36 -33.43 -26.98
N LEU A 344 96.36 -33.13 -25.67
CA LEU A 344 97.56 -32.82 -24.89
C LEU A 344 98.52 -34.01 -24.85
N ALA A 345 98.01 -35.22 -24.59
CA ALA A 345 98.80 -36.45 -24.63
C ALA A 345 99.41 -36.70 -26.02
N ARG A 346 98.63 -36.53 -27.09
CA ARG A 346 99.12 -36.66 -28.47
C ARG A 346 100.15 -35.59 -28.82
N THR A 347 99.95 -34.35 -28.38
CA THR A 347 100.89 -33.24 -28.57
C THR A 347 102.21 -33.50 -27.85
N ASN A 348 102.16 -33.99 -26.61
CA ASN A 348 103.35 -34.37 -25.85
C ASN A 348 104.10 -35.54 -26.51
N SER A 349 103.38 -36.55 -27.00
CA SER A 349 103.98 -37.65 -27.77
C SER A 349 104.65 -37.16 -29.06
N LEU A 350 103.98 -36.30 -29.83
CA LEU A 350 104.56 -35.67 -31.03
C LEU A 350 105.79 -34.83 -30.69
N LYS A 351 105.75 -34.06 -29.60
CA LYS A 351 106.88 -33.26 -29.12
C LYS A 351 108.07 -34.15 -28.74
N ALA A 352 107.83 -35.28 -28.08
CA ALA A 352 108.88 -36.25 -27.76
C ALA A 352 109.48 -36.87 -29.04
N ARG A 353 108.65 -37.29 -30.00
CA ARG A 353 109.10 -37.81 -31.30
C ARG A 353 109.87 -36.77 -32.12
N LEU A 354 109.44 -35.52 -32.09
CA LEU A 354 110.14 -34.42 -32.74
C LEU A 354 111.53 -34.23 -32.14
N LYS A 355 111.62 -34.19 -30.80
CA LYS A 355 112.90 -34.09 -30.10
C LYS A 355 113.82 -35.28 -30.43
N GLU A 356 113.29 -36.50 -30.43
CA GLU A 356 114.06 -37.70 -30.81
C GLU A 356 114.55 -37.62 -32.28
N ALA A 357 113.72 -37.15 -33.21
CA ALA A 357 114.11 -36.97 -34.60
C ALA A 357 115.16 -35.86 -34.77
N GLU A 358 115.03 -34.77 -34.00
CA GLU A 358 116.01 -33.68 -33.94
C GLU A 358 117.36 -34.17 -33.39
N ASP A 359 117.35 -34.93 -32.29
CA ASP A 359 118.55 -35.57 -31.74
C ASP A 359 119.22 -36.52 -32.76
N LYS A 360 118.43 -37.34 -33.46
CA LYS A 360 118.93 -38.20 -34.56
C LYS A 360 119.52 -37.40 -35.72
N LEU A 361 118.92 -36.27 -36.08
CA LEU A 361 119.43 -35.39 -37.12
C LEU A 361 120.76 -34.76 -36.70
N ILE A 362 120.91 -34.33 -35.45
CA ILE A 362 122.17 -33.83 -34.91
C ILE A 362 123.25 -34.90 -35.01
N ILE A 363 122.95 -36.14 -34.61
CA ILE A 363 123.88 -37.28 -34.74
C ILE A 363 124.27 -37.48 -36.21
N ALA A 364 123.29 -37.66 -37.11
CA ALA A 364 123.55 -37.87 -38.53
C ALA A 364 124.35 -36.72 -39.17
N ASN A 365 124.10 -35.48 -38.75
CA ASN A 365 124.83 -34.31 -39.24
C ASN A 365 126.28 -34.28 -38.73
N SER A 366 126.51 -34.68 -37.48
CA SER A 366 127.88 -34.84 -36.95
C SER A 366 128.63 -36.00 -37.63
N GLU A 367 127.97 -37.14 -37.87
CA GLU A 367 128.52 -38.23 -38.68
C GLU A 367 128.83 -37.76 -40.11
N ALA A 368 127.91 -37.05 -40.78
CA ALA A 368 128.14 -36.48 -42.10
C ALA A 368 129.29 -35.47 -42.11
N PHE A 369 129.45 -34.66 -41.06
CA PHE A 369 130.59 -33.76 -40.90
C PHE A 369 131.91 -34.54 -40.79
N THR A 370 131.97 -35.58 -39.94
CA THR A 370 133.17 -36.43 -39.83
C THR A 370 133.49 -37.19 -41.12
N LEU A 371 132.47 -37.64 -41.86
CA LEU A 371 132.65 -38.23 -43.18
C LEU A 371 133.17 -37.21 -44.19
N ARG A 372 132.63 -35.98 -44.20
CA ARG A 372 133.11 -34.89 -45.04
C ARG A 372 134.56 -34.51 -44.71
N GLU A 373 134.93 -34.49 -43.44
CA GLU A 373 136.31 -34.26 -42.98
C GLU A 373 137.25 -35.39 -43.44
N LYS A 374 136.82 -36.66 -43.33
CA LYS A 374 137.55 -37.81 -43.88
C LYS A 374 137.70 -37.76 -45.41
N VAL A 375 136.65 -37.38 -46.14
CA VAL A 375 136.71 -37.22 -47.61
C VAL A 375 137.67 -36.08 -47.98
N SER A 376 137.64 -34.97 -47.25
CA SER A 376 138.58 -33.84 -47.44
C SER A 376 140.03 -34.18 -47.04
N SER A 377 140.26 -35.31 -46.38
CA SER A 377 141.59 -35.85 -46.04
C SER A 377 142.11 -36.86 -47.08
N LEU A 378 141.27 -37.26 -48.04
CA LEU A 378 141.58 -38.23 -49.10
C LEU A 378 141.70 -37.57 -50.49
N GLU A 379 141.31 -36.31 -50.63
CA GLU A 379 141.72 -35.38 -51.70
C GLU A 379 143.02 -34.68 -51.32
#